data_AF-A0A7X7AAR8-F1
#
_entry.id   AF-A0A7X7AAR8-F1
#
_cell.length_a   1.000
_cell.length_b   1.000
_cell.length_c   1.000
_cell.angle_alpha   90.00
_cell.angle_beta   90.00
_cell.angle_gamma   90.00
#
_symmetry.space_group_name_H-M   'P 1'
#
loop_
_entity.id
_entity.type
_entity.pdbx_description
1 polymer ?
#
loop_
_entity_poly.entity_id
_entity_poly.type
_entity_poly.pdbx_seq_one_letter_code
_entity_poly.pdbx_strand_id
1 'polypeptide(L)'
;MKNNLRSIKNHITPIRIHLELKHEYLSDYEKRMLKRYGESSSGDSITRDILIPSDMPLHNLHYAIQKLFGWQNSHLRRFYLPEEIYEKLTDGTVKGWADLVGILFQPPSEAQEDVFWDDDYERGSFKVWLRKKYIGPYIYGGIMEHPEIARQDVEELLEYYKMVEVRESFTDYWKRAKGHENVKIKIIKKAPLIDLTLEEMNDSIIIDGGTESLLERLEVDKVIAAQGEEINPKDLFPVTKELIYNYDFGDNWIVKITKYKDCKDLLAQNIIDEYELEEAEDIVVDKHKPVCIHKDGISVLDDVGGLRGFADLLGTIYEGEDKEDASNARAWARSLGWSATKISNKMMI
;
A
#
# COMPACT_ATOMS: atom_id res chain seq x y z
N MET A 1 28.50 -24.73 -21.96
CA MET A 1 27.90 -23.87 -20.92
C MET A 1 26.76 -23.02 -21.49
N LYS A 2 25.68 -23.66 -22.01
CA LYS A 2 24.48 -22.96 -22.52
C LYS A 2 23.16 -23.68 -22.16
N ASN A 3 23.21 -24.70 -21.29
CA ASN A 3 22.05 -25.56 -20.99
C ASN A 3 21.59 -25.52 -19.52
N ASN A 4 22.10 -24.60 -18.68
CA ASN A 4 21.66 -24.47 -17.27
C ASN A 4 20.76 -23.25 -16.98
N LEU A 5 20.40 -22.45 -17.99
CA LEU A 5 19.49 -21.31 -17.81
C LEU A 5 18.03 -21.62 -18.17
N ARG A 6 17.73 -22.85 -18.63
CA ARG A 6 16.36 -23.28 -18.99
C ARG A 6 15.65 -24.08 -17.90
N SER A 7 16.30 -24.42 -16.78
CA SER A 7 15.72 -25.34 -15.78
C SER A 7 15.30 -24.69 -14.46
N ILE A 8 15.16 -23.35 -14.39
CA ILE A 8 14.52 -22.65 -13.26
C ILE A 8 13.65 -21.50 -13.80
N LYS A 9 12.83 -21.77 -14.82
CA LYS A 9 11.62 -20.93 -15.00
C LYS A 9 10.62 -21.46 -13.98
N ASN A 10 10.57 -20.85 -12.80
CA ASN A 10 9.40 -20.95 -11.94
C ASN A 10 8.17 -20.74 -12.84
N HIS A 11 7.23 -21.69 -12.83
CA HIS A 11 6.01 -21.52 -13.60
C HIS A 11 5.26 -20.35 -12.97
N ILE A 12 5.23 -19.20 -13.66
CA ILE A 12 4.41 -18.06 -13.26
C ILE A 12 2.98 -18.53 -13.25
N THR A 13 2.28 -18.34 -12.13
CA THR A 13 0.86 -18.63 -12.02
C THR A 13 0.08 -17.34 -11.79
N PRO A 14 -1.10 -17.19 -12.39
CA PRO A 14 -2.00 -16.08 -12.07
C PRO A 14 -2.50 -16.19 -10.63
N ILE A 15 -2.37 -15.09 -9.88
CA ILE A 15 -2.86 -14.96 -8.52
C ILE A 15 -3.94 -13.88 -8.50
N ARG A 16 -5.12 -14.21 -7.96
CA ARG A 16 -6.17 -13.21 -7.77
C ARG A 16 -5.97 -12.44 -6.47
N ILE A 17 -5.93 -11.13 -6.59
CA ILE A 17 -6.06 -10.23 -5.46
C ILE A 17 -7.23 -9.26 -5.65
N HIS A 18 -7.82 -8.87 -4.53
CA HIS A 18 -8.85 -7.86 -4.44
C HIS A 18 -8.29 -6.63 -3.74
N LEU A 19 -8.46 -5.48 -4.38
CA LEU A 19 -8.07 -4.17 -3.90
C LEU A 19 -9.33 -3.39 -3.53
N GLU A 20 -9.43 -2.97 -2.28
CA GLU A 20 -10.54 -2.16 -1.77
C GLU A 20 -10.01 -0.81 -1.28
N LEU A 21 -10.22 0.25 -2.07
CA LEU A 21 -9.99 1.62 -1.65
C LEU A 21 -11.17 2.09 -0.81
N LYS A 22 -10.91 2.37 0.46
CA LYS A 22 -11.95 2.75 1.43
C LYS A 22 -11.47 3.88 2.33
N HIS A 23 -12.44 4.47 3.02
CA HIS A 23 -12.20 5.40 4.12
C HIS A 23 -13.00 4.94 5.33
N GLU A 24 -12.47 5.12 6.54
CA GLU A 24 -13.10 4.63 7.77
C GLU A 24 -14.47 5.27 8.02
N TYR A 25 -14.59 6.57 7.72
CA TYR A 25 -15.81 7.35 7.92
C TYR A 25 -16.19 8.11 6.66
N LEU A 26 -17.27 7.69 6.00
CA LEU A 26 -17.92 8.45 4.93
C LEU A 26 -19.30 8.91 5.41
N SER A 27 -19.64 10.18 5.18
CA SER A 27 -20.99 10.69 5.44
C SER A 27 -22.01 10.13 4.44
N ASP A 28 -23.31 10.16 4.78
CA ASP A 28 -24.38 9.75 3.86
C ASP A 28 -24.38 10.57 2.55
N TYR A 29 -23.91 11.81 2.62
CA TYR A 29 -23.70 12.66 1.45
C TYR A 29 -22.60 12.11 0.55
N GLU A 30 -21.42 11.87 1.11
CA GLU A 30 -20.24 11.36 0.39
C GLU A 30 -20.54 9.99 -0.24
N LYS A 31 -21.16 9.07 0.51
CA LYS A 31 -21.58 7.76 -0.01
C LYS A 31 -22.53 7.87 -1.20
N ARG A 32 -23.48 8.81 -1.13
CA ARG A 32 -24.40 9.07 -2.23
C ARG A 32 -23.68 9.61 -3.46
N MET A 33 -22.65 10.45 -3.28
CA MET A 33 -21.88 10.99 -4.40
C MET A 33 -21.08 9.90 -5.10
N LEU A 34 -20.42 9.03 -4.33
CA LEU A 34 -19.72 7.86 -4.86
C LEU A 34 -20.68 6.92 -5.61
N LYS A 35 -21.89 6.72 -5.09
CA LYS A 35 -22.88 5.87 -5.74
C LYS A 35 -23.44 6.44 -7.04
N ARG A 36 -23.77 7.74 -7.06
CA ARG A 36 -24.39 8.38 -8.22
C ARG A 36 -23.40 8.71 -9.33
N TYR A 37 -22.22 9.17 -8.94
CA TYR A 37 -21.26 9.79 -9.87
C TYR A 37 -19.90 9.09 -9.87
N GLY A 38 -19.58 8.34 -8.82
CA GLY A 38 -18.34 7.58 -8.71
C GLY A 38 -18.45 6.14 -9.23
N GLU A 39 -19.62 5.69 -9.70
CA GLU A 39 -19.92 4.30 -10.10
C GLU A 39 -19.64 3.24 -9.02
N SER A 40 -19.60 3.62 -7.74
CA SER A 40 -19.48 2.66 -6.64
C SER A 40 -20.84 2.07 -6.32
N SER A 41 -20.99 0.75 -6.42
CA SER A 41 -22.27 0.09 -6.19
C SER A 41 -22.75 0.24 -4.74
N SER A 42 -21.81 0.16 -3.78
CA SER A 42 -22.06 0.38 -2.35
C SER A 42 -22.16 1.86 -2.00
N GLY A 43 -21.27 2.69 -2.57
CA GLY A 43 -20.98 4.04 -2.12
C GLY A 43 -19.97 4.09 -0.96
N ASP A 44 -19.52 2.94 -0.44
CA ASP A 44 -18.60 2.86 0.71
C ASP A 44 -17.13 2.69 0.28
N SER A 45 -16.88 2.12 -0.90
CA SER A 45 -15.54 1.84 -1.39
C SER A 45 -15.48 1.80 -2.92
N ILE A 46 -14.25 1.84 -3.45
CA ILE A 46 -13.95 1.63 -4.87
C ILE A 46 -13.06 0.40 -4.94
N THR A 47 -13.43 -0.58 -5.77
CA THR A 47 -12.76 -1.89 -5.76
C THR A 47 -12.24 -2.33 -7.11
N ARG A 48 -11.21 -3.17 -7.09
CA ARG A 48 -10.63 -3.83 -8.27
C ARG A 48 -10.34 -5.28 -7.92
N ASP A 49 -10.78 -6.22 -8.75
CA ASP A 49 -10.25 -7.57 -8.76
C ASP A 49 -9.26 -7.68 -9.91
N ILE A 50 -8.03 -8.09 -9.59
CA ILE A 50 -6.96 -8.23 -10.57
C ILE A 50 -6.30 -9.60 -10.47
N LEU A 51 -5.79 -10.08 -11.60
CA LEU A 51 -4.84 -11.17 -11.66
C LEU A 51 -3.43 -10.58 -11.77
N ILE A 52 -2.51 -11.07 -10.94
CA ILE A 52 -1.09 -10.71 -10.96
C ILE A 52 -0.24 -11.95 -11.22
N PRO A 53 0.96 -11.81 -11.81
CA PRO A 53 1.96 -12.87 -11.78
C PRO A 53 2.34 -13.22 -10.34
N SER A 54 2.49 -14.51 -10.04
CA SER A 54 2.82 -15.02 -8.70
C SER A 54 4.13 -14.48 -8.10
N ASP A 55 5.06 -14.05 -8.95
CA ASP A 55 6.34 -13.48 -8.55
C ASP A 55 6.34 -11.95 -8.44
N MET A 56 5.17 -11.28 -8.57
CA MET A 56 5.07 -9.83 -8.47
C MET A 56 5.44 -9.34 -7.06
N PRO A 57 6.48 -8.49 -6.92
CA PRO A 57 6.82 -7.85 -5.65
C PRO A 57 5.82 -6.75 -5.26
N LEU A 58 5.76 -6.42 -3.97
CA LEU A 58 5.00 -5.27 -3.46
C LEU A 58 5.40 -3.96 -4.15
N HIS A 59 6.69 -3.80 -4.47
CA HIS A 59 7.22 -2.66 -5.22
C HIS A 59 6.52 -2.47 -6.58
N ASN A 60 6.40 -3.54 -7.36
CA ASN A 60 5.73 -3.49 -8.67
C ASN A 60 4.20 -3.42 -8.52
N LEU A 61 3.66 -3.99 -7.45
CA LEU A 61 2.24 -3.87 -7.11
C LEU A 61 1.87 -2.41 -6.83
N HIS A 62 2.73 -1.61 -6.18
CA HIS A 62 2.51 -0.18 -6.02
C HIS A 62 2.20 0.51 -7.36
N TYR A 63 3.04 0.32 -8.37
CA TYR A 63 2.81 0.92 -9.69
C TYR A 63 1.55 0.40 -10.38
N ALA A 64 1.17 -0.87 -10.15
CA ALA A 64 -0.10 -1.41 -10.61
C ALA A 64 -1.29 -0.72 -9.93
N ILE A 65 -1.23 -0.53 -8.61
CA ILE A 65 -2.24 0.19 -7.81
C ILE A 65 -2.37 1.64 -8.31
N GLN A 66 -1.26 2.35 -8.50
CA GLN A 66 -1.25 3.71 -9.06
C GLN A 66 -2.02 3.77 -10.39
N LYS A 67 -1.72 2.82 -11.28
CA LYS A 67 -2.40 2.72 -12.58
C LYS A 67 -3.91 2.42 -12.45
N LEU A 68 -4.29 1.53 -11.54
CA LEU A 68 -5.67 1.07 -11.34
C LEU A 68 -6.59 2.13 -10.72
N PHE A 69 -6.04 2.99 -9.85
CA PHE A 69 -6.79 4.06 -9.18
C PHE A 69 -6.63 5.42 -9.88
N GLY A 70 -5.71 5.56 -10.84
CA GLY A 70 -5.55 6.75 -11.66
C GLY A 70 -4.56 7.79 -11.10
N TRP A 71 -3.81 7.40 -10.08
CA TRP A 71 -2.81 8.25 -9.43
C TRP A 71 -1.56 8.44 -10.30
N GLN A 72 -0.80 9.49 -9.99
CA GLN A 72 0.37 9.95 -10.74
C GLN A 72 1.70 9.59 -10.07
N ASN A 73 1.72 8.75 -9.03
CA ASN A 73 2.94 8.40 -8.29
C ASN A 73 3.68 9.65 -7.76
N SER A 74 2.93 10.58 -7.16
CA SER A 74 3.47 11.88 -6.73
C SER A 74 3.77 11.95 -5.23
N HIS A 75 3.36 10.93 -4.45
CA HIS A 75 3.42 10.95 -3.00
C HIS A 75 4.11 9.71 -2.42
N LEU A 76 4.49 9.82 -1.14
CA LEU A 76 5.02 8.71 -0.36
C LEU A 76 3.97 7.60 -0.20
N ARG A 77 4.47 6.39 0.06
CA ARG A 77 3.67 5.18 0.19
C ARG A 77 4.25 4.26 1.25
N ARG A 78 3.45 3.31 1.72
CA ARG A 78 3.93 2.15 2.47
C ARG A 78 2.97 0.98 2.36
N PHE A 79 3.51 -0.23 2.49
CA PHE A 79 2.74 -1.43 2.77
C PHE A 79 2.95 -1.80 4.24
N TYR A 80 1.88 -2.13 4.96
CA TYR A 80 1.97 -2.51 6.37
C TYR A 80 0.90 -3.53 6.75
N LEU A 81 1.14 -4.21 7.86
CA LEU A 81 0.26 -5.25 8.40
C LEU A 81 -0.85 -4.63 9.25
N PRO A 82 -1.99 -5.31 9.42
CA PRO A 82 -2.94 -4.97 10.46
C PRO A 82 -2.25 -4.93 11.85
N GLU A 83 -2.62 -3.96 12.67
CA GLU A 83 -2.00 -3.69 13.98
C GLU A 83 -1.89 -4.94 14.86
N GLU A 84 -2.97 -5.73 14.99
CA GLU A 84 -2.97 -6.97 15.77
C GLU A 84 -1.91 -7.99 15.29
N ILE A 85 -1.65 -8.05 13.98
CA ILE A 85 -0.65 -8.96 13.40
C ILE A 85 0.75 -8.40 13.64
N TYR A 86 0.94 -7.09 13.46
CA TYR A 86 2.20 -6.41 13.73
C TYR A 86 2.63 -6.55 15.20
N GLU A 87 1.72 -6.29 16.14
CA GLU A 87 1.98 -6.45 17.58
C GLU A 87 2.36 -7.89 17.92
N LYS A 88 1.62 -8.87 17.38
CA LYS A 88 1.90 -10.29 17.62
C LYS A 88 3.25 -10.75 17.08
N LEU A 89 3.71 -10.20 15.95
CA LEU A 89 4.99 -10.58 15.36
C LEU A 89 6.18 -9.94 16.08
N THR A 90 6.00 -8.73 16.60
CA THR A 90 7.07 -7.95 17.26
C THR A 90 7.07 -8.09 18.78
N ASP A 91 6.04 -8.73 19.34
CA ASP A 91 5.69 -8.71 20.76
C ASP A 91 5.57 -7.27 21.34
N GLY A 92 5.37 -6.27 20.48
CA GLY A 92 5.37 -4.85 20.86
C GLY A 92 6.74 -4.34 21.33
N THR A 93 7.84 -5.05 21.02
CA THR A 93 9.19 -4.74 21.49
C THR A 93 10.13 -4.29 20.38
N VAL A 94 11.09 -3.42 20.70
CA VAL A 94 12.14 -3.03 19.75
C VAL A 94 12.94 -4.25 19.33
N LYS A 95 13.23 -5.17 20.26
CA LYS A 95 13.92 -6.42 19.93
C LYS A 95 13.15 -7.27 18.91
N GLY A 96 11.85 -7.50 19.12
CA GLY A 96 11.05 -8.31 18.20
C GLY A 96 10.92 -7.68 16.82
N TRP A 97 10.82 -6.34 16.74
CA TRP A 97 10.90 -5.62 15.47
C TRP A 97 12.28 -5.76 14.82
N ALA A 98 13.36 -5.50 15.55
CA ALA A 98 14.73 -5.56 15.03
C ALA A 98 15.11 -6.94 14.51
N ASP A 99 14.62 -8.02 15.17
CA ASP A 99 14.80 -9.41 14.73
C ASP A 99 14.13 -9.70 13.36
N LEU A 100 13.18 -8.86 12.92
CA LEU A 100 12.43 -8.98 11.67
C LEU A 100 12.81 -7.96 10.59
N VAL A 101 13.67 -6.98 10.90
CA VAL A 101 14.20 -6.02 9.92
C VAL A 101 15.03 -6.75 8.86
N GLY A 102 14.81 -6.41 7.58
CA GLY A 102 15.48 -7.07 6.44
C GLY A 102 14.90 -8.45 6.09
N ILE A 103 13.97 -8.97 6.88
CA ILE A 103 13.19 -10.18 6.59
C ILE A 103 11.75 -9.82 6.20
N LEU A 104 11.12 -8.96 7.00
CA LEU A 104 9.73 -8.54 6.82
C LEU A 104 9.59 -7.01 6.80
N PHE A 105 10.26 -6.32 7.72
CA PHE A 105 10.20 -4.86 7.84
C PHE A 105 11.38 -4.18 7.17
N GLN A 106 11.14 -2.98 6.64
CA GLN A 106 12.17 -2.11 6.09
C GLN A 106 13.17 -1.67 7.17
N PRO A 107 14.46 -1.50 6.80
CA PRO A 107 15.43 -0.92 7.70
C PRO A 107 15.15 0.57 7.94
N PRO A 108 15.54 1.12 9.11
CA PRO A 108 15.30 2.51 9.51
C PRO A 108 15.65 3.57 8.45
N SER A 109 16.74 3.38 7.72
CA SER A 109 17.24 4.34 6.72
C SER A 109 16.63 4.17 5.32
N GLU A 110 15.78 3.15 5.09
CA GLU A 110 15.16 2.85 3.79
C GLU A 110 14.35 4.04 3.22
N ALA A 111 13.67 4.78 4.09
CA ALA A 111 12.75 5.85 3.74
C ALA A 111 13.43 7.10 3.13
N GLN A 112 14.74 7.06 2.89
CA GLN A 112 15.49 8.16 2.28
C GLN A 112 15.40 8.07 0.73
N GLU A 113 16.38 7.46 0.07
CA GLU A 113 16.46 7.43 -1.40
C GLU A 113 16.23 6.04 -2.00
N ASP A 114 16.55 4.98 -1.25
CA ASP A 114 16.64 3.62 -1.82
C ASP A 114 15.28 3.04 -2.21
N VAL A 115 14.20 3.34 -1.47
CA VAL A 115 12.83 2.89 -1.82
C VAL A 115 12.29 3.50 -3.13
N PHE A 116 12.95 4.56 -3.63
CA PHE A 116 12.62 5.25 -4.88
C PHE A 116 13.70 5.04 -5.97
N TRP A 117 14.52 3.99 -5.83
CA TRP A 117 15.67 3.70 -6.71
C TRP A 117 15.36 3.71 -8.21
N ASP A 118 14.11 3.43 -8.61
CA ASP A 118 13.67 3.43 -10.00
C ASP A 118 12.64 4.52 -10.32
N ASP A 119 12.44 5.53 -9.48
CA ASP A 119 11.57 6.67 -9.83
C ASP A 119 12.28 7.64 -10.79
N ASP A 120 12.52 7.16 -12.00
CA ASP A 120 13.36 7.77 -13.04
C ASP A 120 12.56 8.54 -14.09
N TYR A 121 11.34 8.97 -13.78
CA TYR A 121 10.51 9.70 -14.73
C TYR A 121 10.99 11.15 -14.95
N GLU A 122 11.63 11.40 -16.09
CA GLU A 122 12.04 12.76 -16.48
C GLU A 122 11.06 13.46 -17.43
N ARG A 123 10.64 12.76 -18.49
CA ARG A 123 9.83 13.33 -19.59
C ARG A 123 9.16 12.27 -20.45
N GLY A 124 8.12 12.68 -21.18
CA GLY A 124 7.44 11.86 -22.17
C GLY A 124 6.03 11.49 -21.73
N SER A 125 5.58 10.29 -22.07
CA SER A 125 4.27 9.82 -21.63
C SER A 125 4.40 9.11 -20.28
N PHE A 126 3.92 9.75 -19.22
CA PHE A 126 3.83 9.15 -17.88
C PHE A 126 3.16 7.77 -17.92
N LYS A 127 2.07 7.61 -18.69
CA LYS A 127 1.37 6.32 -18.85
C LYS A 127 2.25 5.21 -19.43
N VAL A 128 3.16 5.55 -20.35
CA VAL A 128 4.09 4.58 -20.95
C VAL A 128 5.21 4.24 -19.98
N TRP A 129 5.71 5.23 -19.23
CA TRP A 129 6.69 5.01 -18.18
C TRP A 129 6.12 4.10 -17.08
N LEU A 130 4.98 4.48 -16.50
CA LEU A 130 4.30 3.73 -15.44
C LEU A 130 4.01 2.30 -15.88
N ARG A 131 3.62 2.10 -17.15
CA ARG A 131 3.37 0.78 -17.71
C ARG A 131 4.59 -0.15 -17.67
N LYS A 132 5.80 0.37 -17.77
CA LYS A 132 7.01 -0.47 -17.68
C LYS A 132 7.30 -0.91 -16.25
N LYS A 133 6.76 -0.21 -15.24
CA LYS A 133 7.04 -0.46 -13.82
C LYS A 133 6.28 -1.64 -13.25
N TYR A 134 5.11 -1.97 -13.79
CA TYR A 134 4.31 -3.13 -13.33
C TYR A 134 4.30 -4.31 -14.32
N ILE A 135 5.13 -4.28 -15.36
CA ILE A 135 5.28 -5.39 -16.32
C ILE A 135 6.62 -6.08 -16.08
N GLY A 136 6.58 -7.40 -15.89
CA GLY A 136 7.75 -8.21 -15.66
C GLY A 136 8.68 -8.33 -16.88
N PRO A 137 9.88 -8.93 -16.70
CA PRO A 137 10.37 -9.54 -15.46
C PRO A 137 10.65 -8.50 -14.37
N TYR A 138 10.27 -8.83 -13.13
CA TYR A 138 10.49 -7.94 -11.99
C TYR A 138 11.92 -8.08 -11.47
N ILE A 139 12.57 -6.95 -11.25
CA ILE A 139 13.91 -6.87 -10.68
C ILE A 139 13.85 -5.79 -9.61
N TYR A 140 14.13 -6.17 -8.37
CA TYR A 140 14.32 -5.21 -7.28
C TYR A 140 15.75 -4.70 -7.31
N GLY A 141 15.92 -3.38 -7.45
CA GLY A 141 17.22 -2.72 -7.55
C GLY A 141 17.66 -1.97 -6.29
N GLY A 142 16.79 -1.86 -5.28
CA GLY A 142 17.12 -1.27 -3.99
C GLY A 142 18.16 -2.11 -3.24
N ILE A 143 19.06 -1.42 -2.55
CA ILE A 143 20.20 -1.98 -1.84
C ILE A 143 19.86 -2.25 -0.37
N MET A 144 19.09 -1.35 0.26
CA MET A 144 18.87 -1.32 1.71
C MET A 144 18.09 -2.55 2.19
N GLU A 145 17.13 -3.04 1.41
CA GLU A 145 16.35 -4.24 1.73
C GLU A 145 17.14 -5.56 1.65
N HIS A 146 18.42 -5.55 1.24
CA HIS A 146 19.26 -6.74 1.29
C HIS A 146 19.54 -7.12 2.76
N PRO A 147 19.36 -8.41 3.15
CA PRO A 147 19.37 -8.81 4.56
C PRO A 147 20.61 -8.39 5.35
N GLU A 148 21.80 -8.45 4.74
CA GLU A 148 23.04 -8.04 5.42
C GLU A 148 23.12 -6.53 5.65
N ILE A 149 22.62 -5.74 4.70
CA ILE A 149 22.61 -4.28 4.75
C ILE A 149 21.55 -3.79 5.72
N ALA A 150 20.33 -4.31 5.62
CA ALA A 150 19.25 -4.03 6.55
C ALA A 150 19.64 -4.37 8.01
N ARG A 151 20.31 -5.50 8.23
CA ARG A 151 20.82 -5.89 9.56
C ARG A 151 21.88 -4.92 10.06
N GLN A 152 22.80 -4.49 9.19
CA GLN A 152 23.81 -3.51 9.57
C GLN A 152 23.16 -2.17 9.94
N ASP A 153 22.18 -1.70 9.18
CA ASP A 153 21.48 -0.44 9.42
C ASP A 153 20.76 -0.42 10.78
N VAL A 154 20.05 -1.50 11.13
CA VAL A 154 19.41 -1.59 12.46
C VAL A 154 20.44 -1.72 13.59
N GLU A 155 21.58 -2.40 13.37
CA GLU A 155 22.66 -2.47 14.36
C GLU A 155 23.30 -1.10 14.61
N GLU A 156 23.48 -0.29 13.56
CA GLU A 156 23.98 1.08 13.66
C GLU A 156 22.99 1.98 14.42
N LEU A 157 21.68 1.84 14.19
CA LEU A 157 20.65 2.54 14.97
C LEU A 157 20.72 2.18 16.46
N LEU A 158 20.82 0.88 16.77
CA LEU A 158 20.88 0.39 18.15
C LEU A 158 22.14 0.87 18.89
N GLU A 159 23.28 0.93 18.22
CA GLU A 159 24.52 1.47 18.81
C GLU A 159 24.46 3.00 18.95
N TYR A 160 23.89 3.71 17.98
CA TYR A 160 23.67 5.16 18.09
C TYR A 160 22.78 5.50 19.30
N TYR A 161 21.74 4.72 19.53
CA TYR A 161 20.84 4.83 20.68
C TYR A 161 21.14 3.81 21.79
N LYS A 162 22.43 3.61 22.10
CA LYS A 162 22.87 2.65 23.13
C LYS A 162 22.20 2.84 24.50
N MET A 163 21.86 4.08 24.85
CA MET A 163 21.11 4.44 26.06
C MET A 163 20.16 5.58 25.76
N VAL A 164 18.85 5.33 25.85
CA VAL A 164 17.79 6.29 25.58
C VAL A 164 17.27 6.87 26.88
N GLU A 165 17.06 8.20 26.92
CA GLU A 165 16.26 8.84 27.96
C GLU A 165 14.78 8.68 27.62
N VAL A 166 14.15 7.65 28.18
CA VAL A 166 12.75 7.30 27.88
C VAL A 166 11.83 8.37 28.44
N ARG A 167 11.01 8.96 27.58
CA ARG A 167 10.08 10.03 27.92
C ARG A 167 8.74 9.45 28.38
N GLU A 168 7.97 10.25 29.11
CA GLU A 168 6.56 9.94 29.31
C GLU A 168 5.78 10.08 28.01
N SER A 169 4.69 9.32 27.89
CA SER A 169 3.84 9.38 26.70
C SER A 169 3.24 10.77 26.52
N PHE A 170 2.93 11.13 25.27
CA PHE A 170 2.25 12.38 24.98
C PHE A 170 0.95 12.54 25.79
N THR A 171 0.19 11.45 25.96
CA THR A 171 -1.05 11.43 26.72
C THR A 171 -0.84 11.80 28.19
N ASP A 172 0.19 11.24 28.83
CA ASP A 172 0.48 11.52 30.24
C ASP A 172 1.04 12.93 30.43
N TYR A 173 1.92 13.36 29.51
CA TYR A 173 2.38 14.74 29.45
C TYR A 173 1.20 15.71 29.35
N TRP A 174 0.27 15.48 28.40
CA TRP A 174 -0.86 16.37 28.16
C TRP A 174 -1.78 16.46 29.37
N LYS A 175 -2.10 15.33 30.02
CA LYS A 175 -2.89 15.30 31.27
C LYS A 175 -2.24 16.14 32.37
N ARG A 176 -0.91 16.04 32.51
CA ARG A 176 -0.13 16.76 33.53
C ARG A 176 0.08 18.24 33.20
N ALA A 177 0.19 18.59 31.92
CA ALA A 177 0.37 19.95 31.44
C ALA A 177 -0.94 20.74 31.38
N LYS A 178 -2.09 20.06 31.40
CA LYS A 178 -3.40 20.70 31.31
C LYS A 178 -3.62 21.71 32.45
N GLY A 179 -3.72 22.99 32.09
CA GLY A 179 -3.93 24.08 33.05
C GLY A 179 -2.66 24.56 33.76
N HIS A 180 -1.47 24.15 33.29
CA HIS A 180 -0.18 24.52 33.85
C HIS A 180 0.75 25.09 32.77
N GLU A 181 1.39 26.22 33.05
CA GLU A 181 2.39 26.82 32.14
C GLU A 181 3.78 26.23 32.39
N ASN A 182 4.60 26.14 31.33
CA ASN A 182 6.02 25.73 31.38
C ASN A 182 6.29 24.31 31.91
N VAL A 183 5.33 23.40 31.75
CA VAL A 183 5.51 21.99 32.10
C VAL A 183 6.47 21.33 31.12
N LYS A 184 7.59 20.79 31.63
CA LYS A 184 8.57 20.05 30.82
C LYS A 184 8.21 18.57 30.74
N ILE A 185 8.58 17.92 29.63
CA ILE A 185 8.50 16.46 29.47
C ILE A 185 9.38 15.78 30.53
N LYS A 186 8.86 14.73 31.15
CA LYS A 186 9.54 13.93 32.18
C LYS A 186 10.27 12.76 31.54
N ILE A 187 11.48 12.48 32.04
CA ILE A 187 12.22 11.25 31.78
C ILE A 187 11.78 10.21 32.79
N ILE A 188 11.26 9.08 32.33
CA ILE A 188 10.78 7.97 33.17
C ILE A 188 11.93 7.07 33.58
N LYS A 189 12.78 6.69 32.62
CA LYS A 189 13.92 5.78 32.84
C LYS A 189 15.03 6.06 31.83
N LYS A 190 16.18 5.44 32.07
CA LYS A 190 17.25 5.31 31.06
C LYS A 190 17.46 3.83 30.80
N ALA A 191 17.36 3.40 29.55
CA ALA A 191 17.53 2.01 29.15
C ALA A 191 18.09 1.91 27.73
N PRO A 192 18.75 0.80 27.36
CA PRO A 192 19.15 0.54 25.99
C PRO A 192 17.95 0.50 25.05
N LEU A 193 18.10 0.98 23.81
CA LEU A 193 17.02 1.00 22.82
C LEU A 193 16.41 -0.39 22.60
N ILE A 194 17.26 -1.43 22.53
CA ILE A 194 16.83 -2.82 22.30
C ILE A 194 15.90 -3.36 23.40
N ASP A 195 15.98 -2.80 24.62
CA ASP A 195 15.20 -3.25 25.79
C ASP A 195 13.86 -2.49 25.93
N LEU A 196 13.54 -1.59 24.99
CA LEU A 196 12.31 -0.80 25.04
C LEU A 196 11.14 -1.52 24.37
N THR A 197 9.93 -1.11 24.75
CA THR A 197 8.76 -1.33 23.89
C THR A 197 8.80 -0.40 22.68
N LEU A 198 8.07 -0.76 21.62
CA LEU A 198 7.93 0.11 20.45
C LEU A 198 7.24 1.44 20.79
N GLU A 199 6.28 1.42 21.73
CA GLU A 199 5.64 2.63 22.26
C GLU A 199 6.65 3.54 22.97
N GLU A 200 7.45 3.00 23.89
CA GLU A 200 8.49 3.76 24.61
C GLU A 200 9.52 4.36 23.66
N MET A 201 9.88 3.62 22.60
CA MET A 201 10.75 4.10 21.54
C MET A 201 10.11 5.27 20.78
N ASN A 202 8.89 5.11 20.27
CA ASN A 202 8.19 6.12 19.48
C ASN A 202 7.94 7.42 20.27
N ASP A 203 7.72 7.34 21.58
CA ASP A 203 7.58 8.52 22.45
C ASP A 203 8.92 9.25 22.70
N SER A 204 10.05 8.57 22.49
CA SER A 204 11.38 9.04 22.93
C SER A 204 12.31 9.41 21.79
N ILE A 205 12.22 8.73 20.65
CA ILE A 205 13.07 8.94 19.47
C ILE A 205 12.22 9.02 18.20
N ILE A 206 12.80 9.58 17.14
CA ILE A 206 12.17 9.68 15.82
C ILE A 206 12.93 8.77 14.87
N ILE A 207 12.19 7.91 14.16
CA ILE A 207 12.68 7.11 13.04
C ILE A 207 11.86 7.54 11.82
N ASP A 208 12.49 8.19 10.84
CA ASP A 208 11.79 8.83 9.73
C ASP A 208 10.92 7.86 8.92
N GLY A 209 11.40 6.62 8.70
CA GLY A 209 10.65 5.56 8.02
C GLY A 209 9.63 4.80 8.88
N GLY A 210 9.58 5.09 10.18
CA GLY A 210 8.82 4.31 11.16
C GLY A 210 9.33 2.86 11.27
N THR A 211 8.45 1.97 11.76
CA THR A 211 8.79 0.56 12.02
C THR A 211 7.85 -0.45 11.36
N GLU A 212 6.77 0.04 10.76
CA GLU A 212 5.66 -0.80 10.27
C GLU A 212 5.78 -1.16 8.78
N SER A 213 6.59 -0.41 8.03
CA SER A 213 6.71 -0.56 6.59
C SER A 213 7.33 -1.92 6.23
N LEU A 214 6.65 -2.66 5.35
CA LEU A 214 7.12 -3.94 4.83
C LEU A 214 8.13 -3.74 3.71
N LEU A 215 9.04 -4.71 3.59
CA LEU A 215 9.97 -4.78 2.47
C LEU A 215 9.21 -4.89 1.14
N GLU A 216 9.48 -3.96 0.22
CA GLU A 216 8.81 -3.92 -1.07
C GLU A 216 9.31 -4.99 -2.04
N ARG A 217 10.47 -5.62 -1.79
CA ARG A 217 10.97 -6.78 -2.55
C ARG A 217 10.18 -8.07 -2.30
N LEU A 218 9.30 -8.10 -1.29
CA LEU A 218 8.52 -9.30 -0.97
C LEU A 218 7.47 -9.58 -2.04
N GLU A 219 7.36 -10.84 -2.46
CA GLU A 219 6.32 -11.29 -3.40
C GLU A 219 4.94 -11.28 -2.73
N VAL A 220 3.96 -10.68 -3.39
CA VAL A 220 2.58 -10.54 -2.88
C VAL A 220 1.99 -11.90 -2.50
N ASP A 221 2.21 -12.92 -3.35
CA ASP A 221 1.70 -14.27 -3.14
C ASP A 221 2.25 -14.94 -1.87
N LYS A 222 3.52 -14.66 -1.53
CA LYS A 222 4.17 -15.19 -0.33
C LYS A 222 3.70 -14.48 0.94
N VAL A 223 3.46 -13.17 0.88
CA VAL A 223 3.08 -12.37 2.05
C VAL A 223 1.64 -12.65 2.48
N ILE A 224 0.72 -12.73 1.51
CA ILE A 224 -0.72 -12.76 1.78
C ILE A 224 -1.25 -14.19 1.62
N ALA A 225 -1.88 -14.74 2.67
CA ALA A 225 -2.61 -16.00 2.62
C ALA A 225 -3.92 -15.83 1.85
N ALA A 226 -4.32 -16.83 1.07
CA ALA A 226 -5.60 -16.80 0.39
C ALA A 226 -6.77 -16.87 1.39
N GLN A 227 -7.92 -16.30 1.04
CA GLN A 227 -9.12 -16.44 1.89
C GLN A 227 -9.45 -17.92 2.12
N GLY A 228 -9.63 -18.29 3.40
CA GLY A 228 -9.82 -19.68 3.84
C GLY A 228 -8.55 -20.55 3.82
N GLU A 229 -7.36 -19.99 3.64
CA GLU A 229 -6.09 -20.64 3.94
C GLU A 229 -5.77 -20.50 5.44
N GLU A 230 -5.17 -21.54 6.02
CA GLU A 230 -4.69 -21.53 7.40
C GLU A 230 -3.26 -20.97 7.44
N ILE A 231 -3.00 -20.05 8.36
CA ILE A 231 -1.65 -19.53 8.60
C ILE A 231 -1.02 -20.37 9.70
N ASN A 232 0.08 -21.06 9.38
CA ASN A 232 0.83 -21.83 10.37
C ASN A 232 1.66 -20.89 11.25
N PRO A 233 1.43 -20.83 12.58
CA PRO A 233 2.17 -19.93 13.47
C PRO A 233 3.68 -20.21 13.55
N LYS A 234 4.14 -21.36 13.04
CA LYS A 234 5.57 -21.72 13.03
C LYS A 234 6.31 -21.20 11.81
N ASP A 235 5.58 -20.89 10.74
CA ASP A 235 6.16 -20.39 9.50
C ASP A 235 5.97 -18.87 9.45
N LEU A 236 6.96 -18.14 8.95
CA LEU A 236 6.84 -16.69 8.84
C LEU A 236 5.88 -16.28 7.71
N PHE A 237 5.80 -17.08 6.65
CA PHE A 237 4.97 -16.82 5.47
C PHE A 237 3.96 -17.96 5.26
N PRO A 238 2.72 -17.64 4.82
CA PRO A 238 2.18 -16.29 4.66
C PRO A 238 1.94 -15.58 6.00
N VAL A 239 2.11 -14.26 6.01
CA VAL A 239 2.12 -13.43 7.24
C VAL A 239 0.72 -13.04 7.67
N THR A 240 -0.15 -12.75 6.69
CA THR A 240 -1.46 -12.13 6.94
C THR A 240 -2.50 -12.58 5.90
N LYS A 241 -3.79 -12.41 6.21
CA LYS A 241 -4.89 -12.55 5.25
C LYS A 241 -5.26 -11.23 4.57
N GLU A 242 -4.75 -10.12 5.11
CA GLU A 242 -5.03 -8.75 4.69
C GLU A 242 -3.76 -7.92 4.80
N LEU A 243 -3.41 -7.22 3.74
CA LEU A 243 -2.33 -6.24 3.72
C LEU A 243 -2.90 -4.85 3.47
N ILE A 244 -2.29 -3.83 4.06
CA ILE A 244 -2.73 -2.46 3.90
C ILE A 244 -1.68 -1.71 3.08
N TYR A 245 -2.12 -1.04 2.03
CA TYR A 245 -1.34 -0.10 1.26
C TYR A 245 -1.84 1.31 1.56
N ASN A 246 -0.94 2.18 1.99
CA ASN A 246 -1.23 3.58 2.25
C ASN A 246 -0.41 4.45 1.32
N TYR A 247 -1.08 5.35 0.61
CA TYR A 247 -0.50 6.27 -0.35
C TYR A 247 -0.96 7.69 -0.06
N ASP A 248 -0.04 8.63 -0.18
CA ASP A 248 -0.19 10.01 0.26
C ASP A 248 -0.53 10.11 1.74
N PHE A 249 0.47 10.36 2.59
CA PHE A 249 0.25 10.48 4.03
C PHE A 249 -0.54 11.74 4.42
N GLY A 250 -0.76 12.68 3.50
CA GLY A 250 -1.65 13.83 3.67
C GLY A 250 -3.11 13.45 3.43
N ASP A 251 -3.42 12.98 2.22
CA ASP A 251 -4.80 12.57 1.84
C ASP A 251 -5.23 11.23 2.45
N ASN A 252 -4.26 10.43 2.89
CA ASN A 252 -4.40 9.14 3.54
C ASN A 252 -5.25 8.14 2.74
N TRP A 253 -4.86 7.88 1.49
CA TRP A 253 -5.51 6.83 0.69
C TRP A 253 -5.16 5.46 1.25
N ILE A 254 -6.19 4.68 1.61
CA ILE A 254 -6.03 3.33 2.17
C ILE A 254 -6.63 2.30 1.22
N VAL A 255 -5.77 1.45 0.65
CA VAL A 255 -6.16 0.28 -0.14
C VAL A 255 -5.92 -0.97 0.70
N LYS A 256 -7.02 -1.65 1.02
CA LYS A 256 -6.96 -2.99 1.61
C LYS A 256 -6.73 -4.02 0.50
N ILE A 257 -5.80 -4.94 0.70
CA ILE A 257 -5.40 -5.96 -0.27
C ILE A 257 -5.67 -7.34 0.33
N THR A 258 -6.40 -8.17 -0.40
CA THR A 258 -6.71 -9.56 0.01
C THR A 258 -6.50 -10.54 -1.15
N LYS A 259 -6.02 -11.76 -0.85
CA LYS A 259 -5.76 -12.81 -1.84
C LYS A 259 -6.89 -13.84 -1.86
N TYR A 260 -7.27 -14.34 -3.04
CA TYR A 260 -8.28 -15.39 -3.21
C TYR A 260 -7.68 -16.62 -3.89
N LYS A 261 -8.19 -17.81 -3.55
CA LYS A 261 -7.67 -19.08 -4.09
C LYS A 261 -7.96 -19.27 -5.57
N ASP A 262 -9.09 -18.74 -6.03
CA ASP A 262 -9.55 -18.82 -7.41
C ASP A 262 -10.56 -17.69 -7.72
N CYS A 263 -11.13 -17.72 -8.92
CA CYS A 263 -12.14 -16.76 -9.41
C CYS A 263 -13.56 -17.34 -9.43
N LYS A 264 -13.84 -18.46 -8.73
CA LYS A 264 -15.13 -19.18 -8.86
C LYS A 264 -16.33 -18.36 -8.39
N ASP A 265 -16.15 -17.53 -7.38
CA ASP A 265 -17.18 -16.61 -6.90
C ASP A 265 -17.56 -15.56 -7.95
N LEU A 266 -16.60 -15.05 -8.73
CA LEU A 266 -16.88 -14.09 -9.82
C LEU A 266 -17.61 -14.76 -10.97
N LEU A 267 -17.21 -15.98 -11.35
CA LEU A 267 -17.90 -16.80 -12.35
C LEU A 267 -19.33 -17.13 -11.91
N ALA A 268 -19.53 -17.56 -10.66
CA ALA A 268 -20.84 -17.90 -10.13
C ALA A 268 -21.80 -16.69 -10.08
N GLN A 269 -21.26 -15.48 -9.91
CA GLN A 269 -22.01 -14.24 -9.93
C GLN A 269 -22.21 -13.66 -11.34
N ASN A 270 -21.67 -14.31 -12.38
CA ASN A 270 -21.63 -13.83 -13.76
C ASN A 270 -20.99 -12.43 -13.88
N ILE A 271 -19.99 -12.15 -13.03
CA ILE A 271 -19.21 -10.91 -13.10
C ILE A 271 -18.18 -10.98 -14.23
N ILE A 272 -17.62 -12.18 -14.45
CA ILE A 272 -16.74 -12.54 -15.56
C ILE A 272 -17.24 -13.86 -16.17
N ASP A 273 -16.86 -14.14 -17.41
CA ASP A 273 -17.05 -15.45 -18.04
C ASP A 273 -15.74 -16.27 -18.13
N GLU A 274 -15.86 -17.55 -18.49
CA GLU A 274 -14.72 -18.48 -18.57
C GLU A 274 -13.68 -18.03 -19.62
N TYR A 275 -14.12 -17.44 -20.74
CA TYR A 275 -13.24 -17.00 -21.80
C TYR A 275 -12.48 -15.72 -21.40
N GLU A 276 -13.15 -14.78 -20.73
CA GLU A 276 -12.50 -13.59 -20.16
C GLU A 276 -11.45 -13.96 -19.11
N LEU A 277 -11.73 -14.97 -18.29
CA LEU A 277 -10.78 -15.47 -17.31
C LEU A 277 -9.57 -16.13 -17.98
N GLU A 278 -9.79 -17.05 -18.93
CA GLU A 278 -8.71 -17.72 -19.67
C GLU A 278 -7.83 -16.70 -20.41
N GLU A 279 -8.42 -15.71 -21.09
CA GLU A 279 -7.68 -14.63 -21.75
C GLU A 279 -6.84 -13.82 -20.76
N ALA A 280 -7.38 -13.54 -19.57
CA ALA A 280 -6.65 -12.80 -18.53
C ALA A 280 -5.48 -13.62 -17.95
N GLU A 281 -5.68 -14.91 -17.71
CA GLU A 281 -4.65 -15.84 -17.25
C GLU A 281 -3.51 -15.97 -18.26
N ASP A 282 -3.84 -16.15 -19.54
CA ASP A 282 -2.87 -16.19 -20.64
C ASP A 282 -2.04 -14.91 -20.70
N ILE A 283 -2.69 -13.74 -20.57
CA ILE A 283 -2.00 -12.45 -20.55
C ILE A 283 -1.03 -12.37 -19.37
N VAL A 284 -1.42 -12.82 -18.18
CA VAL A 284 -0.57 -12.81 -16.99
C VAL A 284 0.67 -13.67 -17.19
N VAL A 285 0.49 -14.87 -17.74
CA VAL A 285 1.58 -15.83 -17.94
C VAL A 285 2.47 -15.43 -19.11
N ASP A 286 1.91 -15.13 -20.28
CA ASP A 286 2.66 -14.90 -21.51
C ASP A 286 3.31 -13.52 -21.57
N LYS A 287 2.63 -12.51 -21.04
CA LYS A 287 3.09 -11.11 -21.07
C LYS A 287 3.66 -10.64 -19.74
N HIS A 288 3.67 -11.51 -18.72
CA HIS A 288 4.19 -11.23 -17.38
C HIS A 288 3.63 -9.92 -16.79
N LYS A 289 2.33 -9.68 -17.00
CA LYS A 289 1.68 -8.41 -16.62
C LYS A 289 0.38 -8.63 -15.85
N PRO A 290 0.02 -7.75 -14.90
CA PRO A 290 -1.27 -7.82 -14.24
C PRO A 290 -2.42 -7.50 -15.21
N VAL A 291 -3.61 -8.00 -14.87
CA VAL A 291 -4.85 -7.77 -15.61
C VAL A 291 -5.98 -7.45 -14.64
N CYS A 292 -6.73 -6.38 -14.90
CA CYS A 292 -7.96 -6.09 -14.18
C CYS A 292 -9.11 -6.90 -14.79
N ILE A 293 -9.71 -7.77 -13.99
CA ILE A 293 -10.81 -8.64 -14.42
C ILE A 293 -12.17 -8.07 -13.99
N HIS A 294 -12.21 -7.30 -12.90
CA HIS A 294 -13.44 -6.64 -12.43
C HIS A 294 -13.13 -5.32 -11.72
N LYS A 295 -14.06 -4.35 -11.82
CA LYS A 295 -13.99 -3.06 -11.15
C LYS A 295 -15.37 -2.64 -10.63
N ASP A 296 -15.40 -2.03 -9.47
CA ASP A 296 -16.52 -1.23 -8.96
C ASP A 296 -16.02 0.19 -8.67
N GLY A 297 -16.68 1.19 -9.24
CA GLY A 297 -16.23 2.58 -9.18
C GLY A 297 -15.28 3.05 -10.30
N ILE A 298 -15.11 4.36 -10.39
CA ILE A 298 -14.20 5.05 -11.31
C ILE A 298 -12.79 5.23 -10.70
N SER A 299 -11.85 5.71 -11.50
CA SER A 299 -10.55 6.17 -10.99
C SER A 299 -10.71 7.46 -10.20
N VAL A 300 -9.94 7.56 -9.11
CA VAL A 300 -9.87 8.74 -8.25
C VAL A 300 -8.82 9.72 -8.79
N LEU A 301 -8.39 10.66 -7.96
CA LEU A 301 -7.45 11.72 -8.30
C LEU A 301 -6.52 11.96 -7.11
N ASP A 302 -5.27 12.35 -7.34
CA ASP A 302 -4.37 12.84 -6.29
C ASP A 302 -4.82 14.22 -5.76
N ASP A 303 -4.35 14.61 -4.57
CA ASP A 303 -4.52 15.96 -4.00
C ASP A 303 -5.98 16.45 -3.90
N VAL A 304 -6.93 15.55 -3.63
CA VAL A 304 -8.37 15.89 -3.48
C VAL A 304 -8.86 15.84 -2.04
N GLY A 305 -8.02 15.49 -1.07
CA GLY A 305 -8.45 15.27 0.32
C GLY A 305 -8.96 13.85 0.56
N GLY A 306 -8.31 12.85 -0.07
CA GLY A 306 -8.67 11.45 0.09
C GLY A 306 -10.02 11.09 -0.51
N LEU A 307 -10.56 9.92 -0.13
CA LEU A 307 -11.82 9.42 -0.71
C LEU A 307 -13.02 10.31 -0.39
N ARG A 308 -13.00 10.98 0.78
CA ARG A 308 -14.01 11.95 1.18
C ARG A 308 -14.00 13.17 0.27
N GLY A 309 -12.83 13.79 0.12
CA GLY A 309 -12.69 14.96 -0.73
C GLY A 309 -12.94 14.65 -2.22
N PHE A 310 -12.64 13.42 -2.68
CA PHE A 310 -13.09 12.96 -4.00
C PHE A 310 -14.62 12.89 -4.11
N ALA A 311 -15.32 12.39 -3.10
CA ALA A 311 -16.78 12.37 -3.08
C ALA A 311 -17.37 13.79 -3.08
N ASP A 312 -16.77 14.71 -2.32
CA ASP A 312 -17.16 16.12 -2.32
C ASP A 312 -16.91 16.79 -3.67
N LEU A 313 -15.78 16.51 -4.33
CA LEU A 313 -15.48 16.98 -5.69
C LEU A 313 -16.56 16.53 -6.68
N LEU A 314 -17.00 15.28 -6.62
CA LEU A 314 -18.10 14.78 -7.45
C LEU A 314 -19.39 15.57 -7.16
N GLY A 315 -19.67 15.84 -5.89
CA GLY A 315 -20.77 16.70 -5.46
C GLY A 315 -20.72 18.09 -6.08
N THR A 316 -19.59 18.78 -5.97
CA THR A 316 -19.37 20.10 -6.58
C THR A 316 -19.58 20.07 -8.10
N ILE A 317 -19.05 19.05 -8.78
CA ILE A 317 -19.11 18.96 -10.25
C ILE A 317 -20.53 18.66 -10.78
N TYR A 318 -21.32 17.85 -10.06
CA TYR A 318 -22.57 17.29 -10.57
C TYR A 318 -23.84 17.77 -9.85
N GLU A 319 -23.77 18.10 -8.57
CA GLU A 319 -24.90 18.62 -7.77
C GLU A 319 -24.76 20.11 -7.40
N GLY A 320 -23.62 20.75 -7.68
CA GLY A 320 -23.38 22.17 -7.38
C GLY A 320 -24.33 23.13 -8.10
N GLU A 321 -24.92 24.09 -7.37
CA GLU A 321 -25.81 25.11 -7.92
C GLU A 321 -25.05 26.18 -8.71
N ASP A 322 -23.83 26.52 -8.26
CA ASP A 322 -22.95 27.46 -8.95
C ASP A 322 -22.25 26.76 -10.13
N LYS A 323 -22.60 27.20 -11.34
CA LYS A 323 -22.06 26.64 -12.59
C LYS A 323 -20.60 27.04 -12.82
N GLU A 324 -20.16 28.17 -12.28
CA GLU A 324 -18.77 28.62 -12.39
C GLU A 324 -17.89 27.71 -11.53
N ASP A 325 -18.27 27.48 -10.28
CA ASP A 325 -17.55 26.57 -9.38
C ASP A 325 -17.51 25.14 -9.93
N ALA A 326 -18.64 24.61 -10.41
CA ALA A 326 -18.70 23.28 -11.01
C ALA A 326 -17.80 23.17 -12.27
N SER A 327 -17.73 24.23 -13.08
CA SER A 327 -16.86 24.28 -14.25
C SER A 327 -15.38 24.36 -13.87
N ASN A 328 -15.05 25.18 -12.88
CA ASN A 328 -13.69 25.35 -12.36
C ASN A 328 -13.17 24.05 -11.73
N ALA A 329 -13.97 23.41 -10.88
CA ALA A 329 -13.65 22.11 -10.28
C ALA A 329 -13.40 21.04 -11.35
N ARG A 330 -14.24 20.98 -12.40
CA ARG A 330 -14.05 20.04 -13.51
C ARG A 330 -12.80 20.36 -14.34
N ALA A 331 -12.51 21.63 -14.57
CA ALA A 331 -11.32 22.05 -15.30
C ALA A 331 -10.04 21.73 -14.52
N TRP A 332 -10.03 21.99 -13.22
CA TRP A 332 -8.95 21.64 -12.30
C TRP A 332 -8.71 20.11 -12.28
N ALA A 333 -9.75 19.31 -12.05
CA ALA A 333 -9.63 17.85 -12.04
C ALA A 333 -9.05 17.31 -13.36
N ARG A 334 -9.52 17.83 -14.50
CA ARG A 334 -8.98 17.47 -15.83
C ARG A 334 -7.52 17.86 -16.01
N SER A 335 -7.10 19.00 -15.45
CA SER A 335 -5.71 19.43 -15.54
C SER A 335 -4.75 18.50 -14.79
N LEU A 336 -5.24 17.83 -13.74
CA LEU A 336 -4.54 16.78 -12.99
C LEU A 336 -4.70 15.39 -13.63
N GLY A 337 -5.29 15.28 -14.82
CA GLY A 337 -5.42 14.02 -15.55
C GLY A 337 -6.70 13.22 -15.25
N TRP A 338 -7.59 13.72 -14.39
CA TRP A 338 -8.87 13.07 -14.13
C TRP A 338 -9.78 13.05 -15.36
N SER A 339 -10.48 11.94 -15.55
CA SER A 339 -11.42 11.75 -16.64
C SER A 339 -12.66 11.04 -16.14
N ALA A 340 -13.82 11.66 -16.36
CA ALA A 340 -15.12 11.03 -16.15
C ALA A 340 -15.47 9.97 -17.24
N THR A 341 -14.55 9.68 -18.16
CA THR A 341 -14.79 8.71 -19.23
C THR A 341 -14.79 7.31 -18.65
N LYS A 342 -15.82 6.53 -18.97
CA LYS A 342 -15.89 5.12 -18.57
C LYS A 342 -14.81 4.32 -19.29
N ILE A 343 -14.02 3.58 -18.53
CA ILE A 343 -12.94 2.71 -19.03
C ILE A 343 -13.35 1.27 -18.75
N SER A 344 -13.22 0.37 -19.73
CA SER A 344 -13.48 -1.06 -19.52
C SER A 344 -12.35 -1.72 -18.72
N ASN A 345 -12.62 -2.86 -18.08
CA ASN A 345 -11.64 -3.59 -17.26
C ASN A 345 -10.33 -3.86 -18.05
N LYS A 346 -10.46 -4.30 -19.32
CA LYS A 346 -9.33 -4.57 -20.23
C LYS A 346 -8.42 -3.38 -20.52
N MET A 347 -8.90 -2.15 -20.28
CA MET A 347 -8.16 -0.90 -20.51
C MET A 347 -7.60 -0.29 -19.22
N MET A 348 -7.84 -0.92 -18.07
CA MET A 348 -7.37 -0.44 -16.77
C MET A 348 -5.86 -0.62 -16.60
N ILE A 349 -5.28 -1.76 -17.04
CA ILE A 349 -3.87 -2.11 -16.81
C ILE A 349 -3.24 -3.05 -17.87
#